data_AF-A0A3E2JUB3-F1
#
_entry.id   AF-A0A3E2JUB3-F1
#
_cell.length_a   1.000
_cell.length_b   1.000
_cell.length_c   1.000
_cell.angle_alpha   90.00
_cell.angle_beta   90.00
_cell.angle_gamma   90.00
#
_symmetry.space_group_name_H-M   'P 1'
#
loop_
_entity.id
_entity.type
_entity.pdbx_description
1 polymer ?
#
loop_
_entity_poly.entity_id
_entity_poly.type
_entity_poly.pdbx_seq_one_letter_code
_entity_poly.pdbx_strand_id
1 'polypeptide(L)' 'MTKGRYKKIDMPLEIEQWPDVDISVLNIEKQTVFLNRKKAVILYLTTEISLEDIFKQTGIVKQDLYRLI' A
#
# COMPACT_ATOMS: atom_id res chain seq x y z
N MET A 1 8.64 -13.41 28.41
CA MET A 1 8.55 -13.28 26.94
C MET A 1 7.08 -13.35 26.52
N THR A 2 6.36 -12.24 26.61
CA THR A 2 4.94 -12.15 26.22
C THR A 2 4.88 -11.87 24.71
N LYS A 3 4.55 -12.90 23.93
CA LYS A 3 4.21 -12.75 22.51
C LYS A 3 2.91 -11.95 22.44
N GLY A 4 3.01 -10.66 22.11
CA GLY A 4 1.86 -9.85 21.74
C GLY A 4 1.20 -10.47 20.52
N ARG A 5 0.04 -11.11 20.72
CA ARG A 5 -0.86 -11.46 19.63
C ARG A 5 -1.37 -10.15 19.05
N TYR A 6 -0.82 -9.74 17.92
CA TYR A 6 -1.49 -8.78 17.07
C TYR A 6 -2.88 -9.37 16.75
N LYS A 7 -3.94 -8.73 17.25
CA LYS A 7 -5.29 -8.99 16.74
C LYS A 7 -5.21 -8.70 15.24
N LYS A 8 -5.43 -9.72 14.40
CA LYS A 8 -5.82 -9.47 13.02
C LYS A 8 -7.03 -8.56 13.10
N ILE A 9 -6.90 -7.36 12.57
CA ILE A 9 -8.04 -6.50 12.34
C ILE A 9 -8.78 -7.21 11.21
N ASP A 10 -9.85 -7.94 11.54
CA ASP A 10 -10.76 -8.56 10.57
C ASP A 10 -11.65 -7.49 9.92
N MET A 11 -11.04 -6.40 9.48
CA MET A 11 -11.66 -5.45 8.59
C MET A 11 -10.99 -5.69 7.24
N PRO A 12 -11.65 -6.31 6.25
CA PRO A 12 -11.14 -6.24 4.91
C PRO A 12 -11.00 -4.74 4.61
N LEU A 13 -9.77 -4.28 4.38
CA LEU A 13 -9.53 -2.98 3.77
C LEU A 13 -10.10 -3.10 2.35
N GLU A 14 -11.41 -2.88 2.21
CA GLU A 14 -12.09 -2.87 0.93
C GLU A 14 -11.54 -1.66 0.18
N ILE A 15 -10.66 -1.93 -0.78
CA ILE A 15 -10.05 -0.93 -1.66
C ILE A 15 -11.13 -0.12 -2.39
N GLU A 16 -12.30 -0.74 -2.59
CA GLU A 16 -13.51 -0.16 -3.15
C GLU A 16 -14.04 1.02 -2.32
N GLN A 17 -13.71 1.10 -1.03
CA GLN A 17 -14.13 2.17 -0.12
C GLN A 17 -13.09 3.30 -0.01
N TRP A 18 -11.97 3.21 -0.74
CA TRP A 18 -10.96 4.26 -0.71
C TRP A 18 -11.52 5.57 -1.28
N PRO A 19 -11.18 6.73 -0.68
CA PRO A 19 -11.62 8.00 -1.21
C PRO A 19 -11.08 8.16 -2.64
N ASP A 20 -11.94 8.66 -3.51
CA ASP A 20 -11.48 9.12 -4.80
C ASP A 20 -10.69 10.41 -4.59
N VAL A 21 -9.42 10.40 -5.01
CA VAL A 21 -8.49 11.50 -4.82
C VAL A 21 -8.22 12.09 -6.17
N ASP A 22 -8.61 13.35 -6.37
CA ASP A 22 -8.24 14.09 -7.56
C ASP A 22 -6.73 14.36 -7.53
N ILE A 23 -5.96 13.58 -8.28
CA ILE A 23 -4.52 13.73 -8.42
C ILE A 23 -4.12 14.72 -9.51
N SER A 24 -5.07 15.23 -10.30
CA SER A 24 -4.77 16.18 -11.38
C SER A 24 -4.19 17.51 -10.87
N VAL A 25 -4.52 17.86 -9.61
CA VAL A 25 -3.98 19.03 -8.90
C VAL A 25 -2.51 18.85 -8.47
N LEU A 26 -1.97 17.63 -8.53
CA LEU A 26 -0.59 17.33 -8.19
C LEU A 26 0.32 17.51 -9.41
N ASN A 27 1.59 17.82 -9.18
CA ASN A 27 2.59 17.75 -10.25
C ASN A 27 2.86 16.28 -10.65
N ILE A 28 3.46 16.08 -11.83
CA ILE A 28 3.71 14.75 -12.42
C ILE A 28 4.47 13.81 -11.47
N GLU A 29 5.47 14.34 -10.77
CA GLU A 29 6.26 13.57 -9.81
C GLU A 29 5.40 13.06 -8.65
N LYS A 30 4.59 13.94 -8.05
CA LYS A 30 3.69 13.59 -6.95
C LYS A 30 2.58 12.64 -7.39
N GLN A 31 2.04 12.81 -8.60
CA GLN A 31 1.10 11.85 -9.19
C GLN A 31 1.73 10.46 -9.29
N THR A 32 2.96 10.38 -9.79
CA THR A 32 3.70 9.13 -9.92
C THR A 32 3.92 8.46 -8.57
N VAL A 33 4.36 9.23 -7.56
CA VAL A 33 4.53 8.72 -6.18
C VAL A 33 3.21 8.21 -5.61
N PHE A 34 2.12 8.96 -5.78
CA PHE A 34 0.80 8.55 -5.30
C PHE A 34 0.35 7.23 -5.94
N LEU A 35 0.42 7.13 -7.27
CA LEU A 35 0.01 5.94 -8.01
C LEU A 35 0.85 4.71 -7.62
N ASN A 36 2.16 4.86 -7.46
CA ASN A 36 3.04 3.77 -7.03
C ASN A 36 2.72 3.30 -5.61
N ARG A 37 2.45 4.23 -4.68
CA ARG A 37 2.03 3.89 -3.32
C ARG A 37 0.68 3.17 -3.30
N LYS A 38 -0.31 3.69 -4.04
CA LYS A 38 -1.63 3.05 -4.19
C LYS A 38 -1.48 1.63 -4.74
N LYS A 39 -0.71 1.45 -5.82
CA LYS A 39 -0.42 0.13 -6.41
C LYS A 39 0.26 -0.81 -5.41
N ALA A 40 1.25 -0.34 -4.66
CA ALA A 40 1.98 -1.17 -3.70
C ALA A 40 1.08 -1.69 -2.57
N VAL A 41 0.22 -0.83 -2.02
CA VAL A 41 -0.75 -1.22 -0.97
C VAL A 41 -1.79 -2.21 -1.51
N ILE A 42 -2.33 -1.97 -2.71
CA ILE A 42 -3.28 -2.90 -3.35
C ILE A 42 -2.64 -4.29 -3.53
N LEU A 43 -1.44 -4.34 -4.10
CA LEU A 43 -0.72 -5.60 -4.32
C LEU A 43 -0.48 -6.35 -3.00
N TYR A 44 -0.09 -5.63 -1.95
CA TYR A 44 0.17 -6.21 -0.64
C TYR A 44 -1.08 -6.77 0.05
N LEU A 45 -2.23 -6.10 -0.10
CA LEU A 45 -3.46 -6.48 0.59
C LEU A 45 -4.29 -7.54 -0.16
N THR A 46 -4.14 -7.64 -1.48
CA THR A 46 -5.06 -8.44 -2.32
C THR A 46 -4.43 -9.63 -3.03
N THR A 47 -3.10 -9.74 -3.02
CA THR A 47 -2.40 -10.79 -3.77
C THR A 47 -1.35 -11.48 -2.90
N GLU A 48 -0.91 -12.68 -3.30
CA GLU A 48 0.17 -13.43 -2.62
C GLU A 48 1.57 -13.07 -3.17
N ILE A 49 1.74 -11.85 -3.68
CA ILE A 49 3.01 -11.40 -4.26
C ILE A 49 4.07 -11.14 -3.17
N SER A 50 5.34 -11.40 -3.50
CA SER A 50 6.44 -11.13 -2.58
C SER A 50 6.70 -9.62 -2.42
N LEU A 51 7.24 -9.22 -1.27
CA LEU A 51 7.66 -7.83 -1.02
C LEU A 51 8.74 -7.36 -2.00
N GLU A 52 9.60 -8.27 -2.47
CA GLU A 52 10.63 -7.97 -3.46
C GLU A 52 10.02 -7.62 -4.81
N ASP A 53 8.98 -8.36 -5.23
CA ASP A 53 8.31 -8.09 -6.51
C ASP A 53 7.43 -6.83 -6.44
N ILE A 54 6.83 -6.52 -5.29
CA ILE A 54 6.18 -5.22 -5.07
C ILE A 54 7.20 -4.09 -5.26
N PHE A 55 8.39 -4.21 -4.67
CA PHE A 55 9.46 -3.22 -4.84
C PHE A 55 9.88 -3.09 -6.30
N LYS A 56 10.10 -4.19 -7.03
CA LYS A 56 10.44 -4.16 -8.46
C LYS A 56 9.38 -3.44 -9.30
N GLN A 57 8.10 -3.59 -8.96
CA GLN A 57 6.99 -3.02 -9.72
C GLN A 57 6.64 -1.56 -9.38
N THR A 58 7.00 -1.09 -8.18
CA THR A 58 6.51 0.19 -7.65
C THR A 58 7.61 1.10 -7.11
N GLY A 59 8.82 0.56 -6.87
CA GLY A 59 9.91 1.24 -6.18
C GLY A 59 9.69 1.43 -4.68
N ILE A 60 8.56 0.97 -4.11
CA ILE A 60 8.24 1.14 -2.69
C ILE A 60 8.92 0.05 -1.86
N VAL A 61 9.76 0.46 -0.92
CA VAL A 61 10.45 -0.45 0.00
C VAL A 61 9.53 -0.89 1.13
N LYS A 62 9.84 -2.04 1.74
CA LYS A 62 9.08 -2.65 2.83
C LYS A 62 8.76 -1.69 3.98
N GLN A 63 9.73 -0.87 4.41
CA GLN A 63 9.53 0.06 5.53
C GLN A 63 8.49 1.13 5.20
N ASP A 64 8.47 1.63 3.98
CA ASP A 64 7.52 2.63 3.55
C ASP A 64 6.13 2.02 3.32
N LEU A 65 6.07 0.80 2.79
CA LEU A 65 4.82 0.06 2.64
C LEU A 65 4.09 -0.12 3.98
N TYR A 66 4.81 -0.52 5.03
CA TYR A 66 4.24 -0.65 6.38
C TYR A 66 3.87 0.68 7.06
N ARG A 67 4.33 1.82 6.54
CA ARG A 67 3.88 3.14 7.02
C ARG A 67 2.61 3.61 6.33
N LEU A 68 2.25 3.01 5.21
CA LEU A 68 1.07 3.34 4.41
C LEU A 68 -0.16 2.52 4.80
N ILE A 69 0.02 1.50 5.64
CA ILE A 69 -1.00 0.56 6.14
C ILE A 69 -1.11 0.76 7.64
#